data_AF-A0A537NYQ3-F1
#
_entry.id   AF-A0A537NYQ3-F1
#
_cell.length_a   1.000
_cell.length_b   1.000
_cell.length_c   1.000
_cell.angle_alpha   90.00
_cell.angle_beta   90.00
_cell.angle_gamma   90.00
#
_symmetry.space_group_name_H-M   'P 1'
#
loop_
_entity.id
_entity.type
_entity.pdbx_description
1 polymer ?
#
loop_
_entity_poly.entity_id
_entity_poly.type
_entity_poly.pdbx_seq_one_letter_code
_entity_poly.pdbx_strand_id
1 'polypeptide(L)'
;MTDMALPSGAMSEDFFHRARARLTLEVPAALNDLAAQAQRGDLDLDPAVWERAGVKATRPAAVLVPVVDRSEPTVLLTLRTELPSHPGQIAFPGGKIDPHDCTPADAALREAAEEIGLARALIEPIGYRDL
;
A
#
# COMPACT_ATOMS: atom_id res chain seq x y z
N MET A 1 12.66 37.01 1.47
CA MET A 1 12.68 35.58 1.09
C MET A 1 11.25 35.25 0.70
N THR A 2 10.95 35.38 -0.58
CA THR A 2 9.60 35.17 -1.11
C THR A 2 9.36 33.67 -1.20
N ASP A 3 8.37 33.21 -0.45
CA ASP A 3 7.80 31.88 -0.58
C ASP A 3 7.25 31.73 -2.00
N MET A 4 8.00 31.03 -2.85
CA MET A 4 7.63 30.78 -4.23
C MET A 4 6.83 29.48 -4.23
N ALA A 5 5.62 29.54 -3.67
CA ALA A 5 4.64 28.48 -3.77
C ALA A 5 4.48 28.11 -5.25
N LEU A 6 4.85 26.89 -5.61
CA LEU A 6 4.67 26.38 -6.95
C LEU A 6 3.19 26.51 -7.32
N PRO A 7 2.84 26.94 -8.55
CA PRO A 7 1.45 27.01 -8.97
C PRO A 7 0.79 25.65 -8.73
N SER A 8 -0.43 25.67 -8.21
CA SER A 8 -1.04 24.51 -7.54
C SER A 8 -1.16 23.26 -8.43
N GLY A 9 -1.14 23.36 -9.76
CA GLY A 9 -1.05 22.19 -10.66
C GLY A 9 0.35 21.59 -10.81
N ALA A 10 1.41 22.40 -10.68
CA ALA A 10 2.79 21.96 -10.83
C ALA A 10 3.23 21.01 -9.71
N MET A 11 2.64 21.13 -8.52
CA MET A 11 2.90 20.23 -7.39
C MET A 11 2.44 18.80 -7.66
N SER A 12 1.24 18.64 -8.22
CA SER A 12 0.71 17.32 -8.58
C SER A 12 1.51 16.68 -9.71
N GLU A 13 1.74 17.42 -10.79
CA GLU A 13 2.50 16.94 -11.95
C GLU A 13 3.90 16.45 -11.56
N ASP A 14 4.61 17.24 -10.76
CA ASP A 14 5.94 16.92 -10.26
C ASP A 14 5.94 15.69 -9.32
N PHE A 15 4.94 15.55 -8.45
CA PHE A 15 4.77 14.36 -7.63
C PHE A 15 4.62 13.10 -8.49
N PHE A 16 3.65 13.10 -9.41
CA PHE A 16 3.36 11.92 -10.23
C PHE A 16 4.47 11.62 -11.24
N HIS A 17 5.15 12.64 -11.76
CA HIS A 17 6.35 12.48 -12.58
C HIS A 17 7.43 11.72 -11.80
N ARG A 18 7.75 12.17 -10.58
CA ARG A 18 8.75 11.50 -9.73
C ARG A 18 8.34 10.09 -9.32
N ALA A 19 7.05 9.88 -9.05
CA ALA A 19 6.52 8.57 -8.66
C ALA A 19 6.66 7.58 -9.81
N ARG A 20 6.20 7.92 -11.01
CA ARG A 20 6.34 7.07 -12.21
C ARG A 20 7.81 6.83 -12.61
N ALA A 21 8.71 7.76 -12.30
CA ALA A 21 10.14 7.59 -12.55
C ALA A 21 10.86 6.65 -11.56
N ARG A 22 10.24 6.35 -10.41
CA ARG A 22 10.87 5.57 -9.32
C ARG A 22 10.16 4.26 -9.00
N LEU A 23 8.89 4.14 -9.35
CA LEU A 23 8.09 2.96 -9.09
C LEU A 23 8.07 2.06 -10.32
N THR A 24 8.00 0.75 -10.08
CA THR A 24 7.94 -0.28 -11.11
C THR A 24 6.74 -1.17 -10.89
N LEU A 25 6.14 -1.68 -11.98
CA LEU A 25 5.07 -2.67 -11.93
C LEU A 25 5.60 -4.11 -11.79
N GLU A 26 6.92 -4.29 -11.67
CA GLU A 26 7.51 -5.57 -11.33
C GLU A 26 7.13 -5.96 -9.89
N VAL A 27 6.54 -7.15 -9.74
CA VAL A 27 6.12 -7.67 -8.43
C VAL A 27 7.36 -8.02 -7.61
N PRO A 28 7.55 -7.44 -6.41
CA PRO A 28 8.64 -7.81 -5.52
C PRO A 28 8.66 -9.32 -5.23
N ALA A 29 9.83 -9.96 -5.31
CA ALA A 29 9.97 -11.41 -5.11
C ALA A 29 9.43 -11.87 -3.74
N ALA A 30 9.57 -11.03 -2.71
CA ALA A 30 9.07 -11.32 -1.36
C ALA A 30 7.54 -11.39 -1.24
N LEU A 31 6.77 -10.95 -2.25
CA LEU A 31 5.32 -11.15 -2.30
C LEU A 31 4.92 -12.48 -2.96
N ASN A 32 5.81 -13.10 -3.73
CA ASN A 32 5.57 -14.36 -4.44
C ASN A 32 6.23 -15.57 -3.74
N ASP A 33 7.21 -15.32 -2.88
CA ASP A 33 7.90 -16.34 -2.11
C ASP A 33 7.69 -16.13 -0.61
N LEU A 34 6.90 -17.03 0.00
CA LEU A 34 6.66 -17.05 1.45
C LEU A 34 7.92 -17.34 2.28
N ALA A 35 8.97 -17.88 1.65
CA ALA A 35 10.26 -18.12 2.28
C ALA A 35 11.21 -16.93 2.14
N ALA A 36 10.91 -15.96 1.26
CA ALA A 36 11.69 -14.75 1.15
C ALA A 36 11.45 -13.86 2.38
N GLN A 37 12.54 -13.47 3.03
CA GLN A 37 12.47 -12.51 4.12
C GLN A 37 12.07 -11.13 3.56
N ALA A 38 11.06 -10.51 4.16
CA ALA A 38 10.79 -9.09 3.93
C ALA A 38 12.07 -8.31 4.28
N GLN A 39 12.51 -7.43 3.39
CA GLN A 39 13.74 -6.66 3.61
C GLN A 39 13.53 -5.51 4.59
N ARG A 40 12.28 -5.06 4.80
CA ARG A 40 11.90 -4.09 5.82
C ARG A 40 10.56 -4.42 6.50
N GLY A 41 10.47 -4.17 7.80
CA GLY A 41 9.21 -4.25 8.56
C GLY A 41 9.36 -4.09 10.07
N ASP A 42 8.26 -4.22 10.81
CA ASP A 42 8.26 -4.17 12.30
C ASP A 42 9.15 -5.25 12.94
N LEU A 43 9.48 -6.30 12.16
CA LEU A 43 10.41 -7.35 12.54
C LEU A 43 11.86 -6.85 12.67
N ASP A 44 12.22 -5.74 12.00
CA ASP A 44 13.56 -5.15 12.07
C ASP A 44 13.83 -4.40 13.36
N LEU A 45 12.77 -4.01 14.08
CA LEU A 45 12.87 -3.17 15.26
C LEU A 45 13.39 -3.94 16.49
N ASP A 46 13.04 -5.23 16.61
CA ASP A 46 13.57 -6.13 17.65
C ASP A 46 13.45 -7.61 17.24
N PRO A 47 14.41 -8.15 16.47
CA PRO A 47 14.36 -9.53 15.94
C PRO A 47 14.24 -10.60 17.04
N ALA A 48 14.82 -10.35 18.23
CA ALA A 48 14.86 -11.30 19.33
C ALA A 48 13.51 -11.41 20.07
N VAL A 49 12.69 -10.36 20.06
CA VAL A 49 11.31 -10.42 20.57
C VAL A 49 10.44 -11.31 19.68
N TRP A 50 10.57 -11.18 18.37
CA TRP A 50 9.75 -11.91 17.41
C TRP A 50 10.10 -13.40 17.29
N GLU A 51 11.39 -13.73 17.37
CA GLU A 51 11.87 -15.12 17.41
C GLU A 51 11.35 -15.87 18.64
N ARG A 52 11.41 -15.24 19.82
CA ARG A 52 10.86 -15.80 21.06
C ARG A 52 9.33 -15.91 21.04
N ALA A 53 8.65 -15.02 20.32
CA ALA A 53 7.21 -15.06 20.14
C ALA A 53 6.74 -16.12 19.13
N GLY A 54 7.65 -16.80 18.42
CA GLY A 54 7.31 -17.84 17.44
C GLY A 54 6.48 -17.33 16.26
N VAL A 55 6.58 -16.03 15.96
CA VAL A 55 5.81 -15.40 14.88
C VAL A 55 6.36 -15.87 13.54
N LYS A 56 5.66 -16.82 12.91
CA LYS A 56 5.84 -17.10 11.49
C LYS A 56 5.32 -15.90 10.71
N ALA A 57 6.08 -15.46 9.69
CA ALA A 57 5.66 -14.42 8.76
C ALA A 57 4.18 -14.58 8.42
N THR A 58 3.40 -13.58 8.81
CA THR A 58 1.96 -13.58 8.63
C THR A 58 1.65 -13.66 7.14
N ARG A 59 0.52 -14.30 6.82
CA ARG A 59 0.07 -14.54 5.43
C ARG A 59 0.27 -13.29 4.55
N PRO A 60 0.68 -13.45 3.28
CA PRO A 60 0.85 -12.32 2.37
C PRO A 60 -0.40 -11.46 2.32
N ALA A 61 -0.17 -10.16 2.36
CA ALA A 61 -1.18 -9.15 2.27
C ALA A 61 -0.71 -8.07 1.30
N ALA A 62 -1.67 -7.39 0.68
CA ALA A 62 -1.41 -6.26 -0.18
C ALA A 62 -2.35 -5.12 0.20
N VAL A 63 -1.82 -3.91 0.19
CA VAL A 63 -2.59 -2.68 0.42
C VAL A 63 -2.47 -1.77 -0.79
N LEU A 64 -3.57 -1.09 -1.11
CA LEU A 64 -3.58 -0.01 -2.07
C LEU A 64 -3.14 1.27 -1.35
N VAL A 65 -2.14 1.98 -1.86
CA VAL A 65 -1.84 3.36 -1.42
C VAL A 65 -2.45 4.32 -2.44
N PRO A 66 -3.75 4.67 -2.33
CA PRO A 66 -4.42 5.51 -3.30
C PRO A 66 -3.97 6.95 -3.13
N VAL A 67 -3.30 7.48 -4.15
CA VAL A 67 -3.00 8.91 -4.26
C VAL A 67 -3.99 9.54 -5.23
N VAL A 68 -4.80 10.46 -4.73
CA VAL A 68 -5.81 11.18 -5.52
C VAL A 68 -5.16 12.39 -6.15
N ASP A 69 -5.24 12.46 -7.48
CA ASP A 69 -4.76 13.61 -8.25
C ASP A 69 -5.64 14.83 -7.98
N ARG A 70 -5.06 15.77 -7.25
CA ARG A 70 -5.58 17.09 -6.91
C ARG A 70 -4.39 18.05 -6.94
N SER A 71 -4.65 19.35 -6.91
CA SER A 71 -3.59 20.36 -6.86
C SER A 71 -2.53 20.06 -5.78
N GLU A 72 -2.98 19.61 -4.61
CA GLU A 72 -2.13 18.98 -3.61
C GLU A 72 -2.53 17.50 -3.53
N PRO A 73 -1.67 16.56 -3.95
CA PRO A 73 -1.99 15.13 -3.90
C PRO A 73 -2.39 14.70 -2.50
N THR A 74 -3.52 14.00 -2.40
CA THR A 74 -4.05 13.51 -1.11
C THR A 74 -4.10 11.99 -1.10
N VAL A 75 -3.99 11.38 0.07
CA VAL A 75 -4.20 9.93 0.23
C VAL A 75 -5.59 9.63 0.78
N LEU A 76 -6.20 8.55 0.29
CA LEU A 76 -7.41 7.99 0.88
C LEU A 76 -7.04 6.94 1.92
N LEU A 77 -7.65 7.05 3.10
CA LEU A 77 -7.53 6.11 4.20
C LEU A 77 -8.92 5.62 4.60
N THR A 78 -8.98 4.38 5.09
CA THR A 78 -10.19 3.80 5.66
C THR A 78 -10.13 3.90 7.18
N LEU A 79 -11.30 4.08 7.80
CA LEU A 79 -11.47 3.93 9.24
C LEU A 79 -12.27 2.64 9.47
N ARG A 80 -11.66 1.64 10.09
CA ARG A 80 -12.36 0.38 10.36
C ARG A 80 -13.28 0.56 11.57
N THR A 81 -14.59 0.63 11.32
CA THR A 81 -15.59 0.85 12.36
C THR A 81 -16.11 -0.45 13.00
N GLU A 82 -16.06 -1.61 12.33
CA GLU A 82 -16.65 -2.86 12.84
C GLU A 82 -15.88 -4.13 12.44
N LEU A 83 -15.07 -4.68 13.35
CA LEU A 83 -14.55 -6.07 13.36
C LEU A 83 -14.30 -6.47 14.85
N PRO A 84 -14.30 -7.77 15.22
CA PRO A 84 -14.03 -8.23 16.58
C PRO A 84 -12.64 -7.87 17.11
N SER A 85 -11.73 -7.46 16.24
CA SER A 85 -10.39 -6.96 16.56
C SER A 85 -10.12 -5.60 15.91
N HIS A 86 -9.54 -4.69 16.70
CA HIS A 86 -9.01 -3.36 16.32
C HIS A 86 -10.01 -2.31 15.75
N PRO A 87 -11.11 -2.01 16.47
CA PRO A 87 -11.97 -0.87 16.12
C PRO A 87 -11.17 0.46 16.14
N GLY A 88 -11.42 1.32 15.15
CA GLY A 88 -10.84 2.66 15.08
C GLY A 88 -9.47 2.76 14.40
N GLN A 89 -8.94 1.68 13.83
CA GLN A 89 -7.71 1.73 13.05
C GLN A 89 -7.90 2.51 11.75
N ILE A 90 -6.97 3.45 11.51
CA ILE A 90 -6.79 4.14 10.24
C ILE A 90 -5.81 3.32 9.42
N ALA A 91 -6.23 2.89 8.24
CA ALA A 91 -5.42 2.04 7.37
C ALA A 91 -5.59 2.41 5.90
N PHE A 92 -4.70 1.90 5.07
CA PHE A 92 -4.94 1.83 3.63
C PHE A 92 -5.96 0.72 3.33
N PRO A 93 -6.77 0.85 2.26
CA PRO A 93 -7.59 -0.26 1.77
C PRO A 93 -6.71 -1.45 1.41
N GLY A 94 -7.10 -2.65 1.84
CA GLY A 94 -6.29 -3.83 1.57
C GLY A 94 -6.49 -4.94 2.57
N GLY A 95 -5.84 -6.06 2.27
CA GLY A 95 -6.10 -7.29 2.98
C GLY A 95 -5.22 -8.43 2.50
N LYS A 96 -5.63 -9.62 2.89
CA LYS A 96 -4.92 -10.86 2.58
C LYS A 96 -4.98 -11.14 1.08
N ILE A 97 -3.86 -11.63 0.52
CA ILE A 97 -3.83 -12.17 -0.84
C ILE A 97 -4.56 -13.53 -0.85
N ASP A 98 -5.61 -13.63 -1.65
CA ASP A 98 -6.40 -14.85 -1.85
C ASP A 98 -5.72 -15.77 -2.89
N PRO A 99 -5.86 -17.12 -2.80
CA PRO A 99 -5.36 -18.02 -3.84
C PRO A 99 -5.82 -17.73 -5.28
N HIS A 100 -6.92 -17.00 -5.46
CA HIS A 100 -7.42 -16.62 -6.79
C HIS A 100 -6.88 -15.27 -7.29
N ASP A 101 -6.16 -14.51 -6.46
CA ASP A 101 -5.54 -13.26 -6.87
C ASP A 101 -4.29 -13.57 -7.71
N CYS A 102 -4.30 -13.17 -8.99
CA CYS A 102 -3.17 -13.41 -9.90
C CYS A 102 -1.92 -12.63 -9.52
N THR A 103 -2.09 -11.47 -8.85
CA THR A 103 -1.02 -10.59 -8.41
C THR A 103 -1.36 -9.92 -7.07
N PRO A 104 -0.37 -9.41 -6.32
CA PRO A 104 -0.64 -8.60 -5.13
C PRO A 104 -1.46 -7.34 -5.43
N ALA A 105 -1.29 -6.73 -6.60
CA ALA A 105 -2.15 -5.63 -7.02
C ALA A 105 -3.61 -6.06 -7.18
N ASP A 106 -3.88 -7.26 -7.70
CA ASP A 106 -5.26 -7.75 -7.81
C ASP A 106 -5.92 -7.90 -6.44
N ALA A 107 -5.19 -8.40 -5.44
CA ALA A 107 -5.67 -8.46 -4.06
C ALA A 107 -6.01 -7.07 -3.52
N ALA A 108 -5.09 -6.10 -3.64
CA ALA A 108 -5.33 -4.73 -3.17
C ALA A 108 -6.51 -4.04 -3.89
N LEU A 109 -6.68 -4.28 -5.19
CA LEU A 109 -7.78 -3.74 -5.99
C LEU A 109 -9.13 -4.38 -5.64
N ARG A 110 -9.16 -5.69 -5.39
CA ARG A 110 -10.35 -6.41 -4.92
C ARG A 110 -10.78 -5.89 -3.55
N GLU A 111 -9.86 -5.81 -2.59
CA GLU A 111 -10.14 -5.30 -1.25
C GLU A 111 -10.61 -3.84 -1.28
N ALA A 112 -10.01 -2.98 -2.10
CA ALA A 112 -10.48 -1.59 -2.27
C ALA A 112 -11.92 -1.52 -2.84
N ALA A 113 -12.28 -2.43 -3.74
CA ALA A 113 -13.65 -2.52 -4.24
C ALA A 113 -14.62 -3.01 -3.15
N GLU A 114 -14.22 -3.99 -2.34
CA GLU A 114 -15.04 -4.55 -1.26
C GLU A 114 -15.23 -3.58 -0.08
N GLU A 115 -14.15 -2.92 0.37
CA GLU A 115 -14.16 -2.08 1.57
C GLU A 115 -14.75 -0.68 1.33
N ILE A 116 -14.49 -0.08 0.17
CA ILE A 116 -14.87 1.33 -0.12
C ILE A 116 -15.58 1.52 -1.46
N GLY A 117 -15.87 0.45 -2.20
CA GLY A 117 -16.55 0.55 -3.50
C GLY A 117 -15.70 1.17 -4.61
N LEU A 118 -14.37 1.26 -4.44
CA LEU A 118 -13.50 1.89 -5.43
C LEU A 118 -13.29 0.96 -6.62
N ALA A 119 -13.94 1.28 -7.74
CA ALA A 119 -13.85 0.48 -8.95
C ALA A 119 -12.44 0.51 -9.55
N ARG A 120 -11.93 -0.66 -9.98
CA ARG A 120 -10.62 -0.82 -10.63
C ARG A 120 -10.40 0.14 -11.81
N ALA A 121 -11.45 0.44 -12.57
CA ALA A 121 -11.37 1.35 -13.72
C ALA A 121 -11.03 2.81 -13.36
N LEU A 122 -11.15 3.18 -12.08
CA LEU A 122 -10.79 4.51 -11.55
C LEU A 122 -9.34 4.57 -11.03
N ILE A 123 -8.60 3.46 -11.12
CA ILE A 123 -7.26 3.32 -10.56
C ILE A 123 -6.27 3.08 -11.69
N GLU A 124 -5.23 3.90 -11.74
CA GLU A 124 -4.03 3.66 -12.55
C GLU A 124 -2.91 3.16 -11.61
N PRO A 125 -2.55 1.87 -11.65
CA PRO A 125 -1.39 1.38 -10.92
C PRO A 125 -0.10 2.00 -11.49
N ILE A 126 0.68 2.67 -10.65
CA ILE A 126 1.96 3.30 -11.03
C ILE A 126 3.18 2.53 -10.52
N GLY A 127 2.99 1.48 -9.73
CA GLY A 127 4.04 0.55 -9.31
C GLY A 127 3.93 0.10 -7.84
N TYR A 128 4.80 -0.84 -7.46
CA TYR A 128 4.95 -1.32 -6.09
C TYR A 128 5.97 -0.46 -5.33
N ARG A 129 5.80 -0.38 -4.01
CA ARG A 129 6.84 0.11 -3.10
C ARG A 129 7.63 -1.08 -2.58
N ASP A 130 8.93 -0.87 -2.43
CA ASP A 130 9.88 -1.84 -1.89
C ASP A 130 9.34 -2.41 -0.56
N LEU A 131 9.34 -3.74 -0.45
CA LEU A 131 9.21 -4.45 0.84
C LEU A 131 10.53 -4.37 1.61
#